data_AF-A0A8S1H5R6-F1
#
_entry.id   AF-A0A8S1H5R6-F1
#
_cell.length_a   1.000
_cell.length_b   1.000
_cell.length_c   1.000
_cell.angle_alpha   90.00
_cell.angle_beta   90.00
_cell.angle_gamma   90.00
#
_symmetry.space_group_name_H-M   'P 1'
#
loop_
_entity.id
_entity.type
_entity.pdbx_description
1 polymer ?
#
loop_
_entity_poly.entity_id
_entity_poly.type
_entity_poly.pdbx_seq_one_letter_code
_entity_poly.pdbx_strand_id
1 'polypeptide(L)'
;MAWHLLLATTVFLLSSVLFWKLAEKGKTTSPAGAPTFIRSLSCDTQMLNWTSFTDEGVLSISTDIYTMRNVAQNDNFVCYYAELIPENEMDDKNNNITLGPEKRIEPLAPVEIPFVSFAVLCRDPSETVNHLKTFVNFPSLPFQERGNELAAADPLRPSLAILALGQVTYNQFLWRLPRLQKLRRDLGFVDFQFFNQISGDPNENFLTSLKGVGDDQSSIWTNMRDRGCVTFLNDDQQLKSPFGSSSARNPEFDYHPRAYHLYNQQNLVQPKGNGHCMMDGRLNVEDYFRVWRHFLVRHQKKCHFSITYLSDVSGHEDETLGLADDVIVSFLNDLNSRGILNSTAVVILSDGKSGEDLENNQGVFMVRMPDSYKDSFSEKISTLDWNSKRLISNLDVFETLRDISLPEKGSSNSLLSKKLSKERTCQDAGIDLNQCLCRTNVYLESTRREVVKQAVEEVIKSEFSPLKCIRRVDFPDSPAYWNVSIPGVSMKSPYKSLVFIELTATVEAIPRQMVGRVPREPLFIDFSADIRFDSTSIEAVLVGIKAISREFSSFDRICEELSETETKDK
;
A
#
# COMPACT_ATOMS: atom_id res chain seq x y z
N MET A 1 -25.50 50.70 -30.65
CA MET A 1 -25.06 49.28 -30.75
C MET A 1 -23.66 49.10 -31.34
N ALA A 2 -23.21 49.87 -32.34
CA ALA A 2 -21.86 49.71 -32.92
C ALA A 2 -20.69 50.11 -31.97
N TRP A 3 -20.90 51.01 -31.01
CA TRP A 3 -19.85 51.45 -30.08
C TRP A 3 -19.50 50.44 -28.98
N HIS A 4 -20.44 49.56 -28.59
CA HIS A 4 -20.16 48.54 -27.57
C HIS A 4 -19.40 47.32 -28.14
N LEU A 5 -19.56 47.01 -29.44
CA LEU A 5 -18.80 45.94 -30.09
C LEU A 5 -17.32 46.32 -30.33
N LEU A 6 -17.03 47.60 -30.59
CA LEU A 6 -15.65 48.07 -30.81
C LEU A 6 -14.83 48.10 -29.52
N LEU A 7 -15.46 48.38 -28.38
CA LEU A 7 -14.80 48.33 -27.06
C LEU A 7 -14.55 46.89 -26.60
N ALA A 8 -15.47 45.96 -26.86
CA ALA A 8 -15.28 44.55 -26.49
C ALA A 8 -14.15 43.88 -27.29
N THR A 9 -14.02 44.20 -28.58
CA THR A 9 -12.97 43.63 -29.45
C THR A 9 -11.59 44.24 -29.19
N THR A 10 -11.50 45.52 -28.85
CA THR A 10 -10.22 46.16 -28.47
C THR A 10 -9.72 45.70 -27.10
N VAL A 11 -10.60 45.46 -26.13
CA VAL A 11 -10.21 44.88 -24.82
C VAL A 11 -9.73 43.43 -24.94
N PHE A 12 -10.34 42.63 -25.83
CA PHE A 12 -9.91 41.24 -26.06
C PHE A 12 -8.56 41.14 -26.80
N LEU A 13 -8.29 42.07 -27.72
CA LEU A 13 -7.01 42.10 -28.44
C LEU A 13 -5.87 42.66 -27.56
N LEU A 14 -6.15 43.61 -26.67
CA LEU A 14 -5.17 44.11 -25.70
C LEU A 14 -4.87 43.10 -24.59
N SER A 15 -5.85 42.31 -24.12
CA SER A 15 -5.62 41.28 -23.12
C SER A 15 -4.81 40.10 -23.66
N SER A 16 -5.06 39.68 -24.90
CA SER A 16 -4.32 38.58 -25.55
C SER A 16 -2.87 38.94 -25.88
N VAL A 17 -2.59 40.18 -26.28
CA VAL A 17 -1.22 40.66 -26.53
C VAL A 17 -0.43 40.87 -25.23
N LEU A 18 -1.08 41.33 -24.14
CA LEU A 18 -0.44 41.39 -22.82
C LEU A 18 -0.14 39.99 -22.26
N PHE A 19 -1.03 39.02 -22.47
CA PHE A 19 -0.86 37.65 -22.01
C PHE A 19 0.32 36.95 -22.73
N TRP A 20 0.47 37.19 -24.04
CA TRP A 20 1.59 36.66 -24.81
C TRP A 20 2.95 37.30 -24.45
N LYS A 21 2.98 38.62 -24.21
CA LYS A 21 4.22 39.31 -23.78
C LYS A 21 4.63 38.98 -22.34
N LEU A 22 3.71 38.56 -21.48
CA LEU A 22 4.02 38.06 -20.13
C LEU A 22 4.47 36.59 -20.15
N ALA A 23 4.00 35.77 -21.09
CA ALA A 23 4.44 34.39 -21.27
C ALA A 23 5.88 34.26 -21.79
N GLU A 24 6.37 35.21 -22.59
CA GLU A 24 7.75 35.18 -23.13
C GLU A 24 8.85 35.65 -22.14
N LYS A 25 8.48 36.24 -20.99
CA LYS A 25 9.45 36.77 -20.01
C LYS A 25 9.35 36.20 -18.59
N GLY A 26 8.41 35.29 -18.34
CA GLY A 26 8.30 34.61 -17.06
C GLY A 26 9.17 33.36 -17.00
N LYS A 27 10.31 33.42 -16.29
CA LYS A 27 10.87 32.23 -15.64
C LYS A 27 9.72 31.53 -14.93
N THR A 28 9.42 30.30 -15.32
CA THR A 28 8.42 29.44 -14.70
C THR A 28 8.82 29.14 -13.26
N THR A 29 8.46 30.02 -12.33
CA THR A 29 8.27 29.64 -10.94
C THR A 29 6.92 28.96 -10.86
N SER A 30 6.95 27.63 -10.76
CA SER A 30 5.80 26.80 -10.44
C SER A 30 5.06 27.39 -9.22
N PRO A 31 3.71 27.41 -9.20
CA PRO A 31 3.00 27.75 -7.97
C PRO A 31 3.40 26.73 -6.90
N ALA A 32 3.82 27.23 -5.73
CA ALA A 32 4.05 26.40 -4.56
C ALA A 32 2.75 25.65 -4.21
N GLY A 33 2.76 24.32 -4.33
CA GLY A 33 1.63 23.47 -3.92
C GLY A 33 1.03 22.53 -4.98
N ALA A 34 1.61 22.38 -6.17
CA ALA A 34 1.25 21.26 -7.05
C ALA A 34 2.10 20.02 -6.68
N PRO A 35 1.51 18.85 -6.37
CA PRO A 35 2.29 17.63 -6.10
C PRO A 35 3.13 17.27 -7.33
N THR A 36 4.42 17.05 -7.10
CA THR A 36 5.43 16.83 -8.14
C THR A 36 5.48 15.35 -8.49
N PHE A 37 4.83 14.94 -9.57
CA PHE A 37 4.77 13.53 -9.94
C PHE A 37 6.03 13.05 -10.65
N ILE A 38 6.67 11.98 -10.15
CA ILE A 38 7.86 11.39 -10.76
C ILE A 38 7.44 10.22 -11.68
N ARG A 39 7.58 10.41 -12.99
CA ARG A 39 7.30 9.37 -14.01
C ARG A 39 8.54 8.65 -14.52
N SER A 40 9.69 9.29 -14.40
CA SER A 40 10.96 8.75 -14.86
C SER A 40 12.07 9.34 -14.01
N LEU A 41 12.98 8.49 -13.59
CA LEU A 41 14.19 8.86 -12.87
C LEU A 41 15.36 8.19 -13.56
N SER A 42 16.42 8.95 -13.83
CA SER A 42 17.69 8.42 -14.33
C SER A 42 18.65 8.40 -13.15
N CYS A 43 19.28 7.25 -12.91
CA CYS A 43 20.25 7.08 -11.83
C CYS A 43 21.65 6.99 -12.42
N ASP A 44 22.55 7.85 -11.95
CA ASP A 44 23.95 7.79 -12.35
C ASP A 44 24.63 6.60 -11.67
N THR A 45 25.45 5.87 -12.42
CA THR A 45 26.24 4.78 -11.86
C THR A 45 27.45 5.33 -11.09
N GLN A 46 27.60 4.87 -9.85
CA GLN A 46 28.76 5.11 -8.99
C GLN A 46 29.60 3.83 -8.81
N MET A 47 29.15 2.71 -9.37
CA MET A 47 29.78 1.40 -9.26
C MET A 47 30.03 0.77 -10.64
N LEU A 48 31.27 0.34 -10.87
CA LEU A 48 31.64 -0.39 -12.08
C LEU A 48 31.02 -1.80 -12.09
N ASN A 49 30.62 -2.28 -13.27
CA ASN A 49 29.99 -3.60 -13.40
C ASN A 49 31.05 -4.71 -13.50
N TRP A 50 31.63 -5.08 -12.36
CA TRP A 50 32.69 -6.09 -12.28
C TRP A 50 32.18 -7.52 -12.12
N THR A 51 30.96 -7.69 -11.61
CA THR A 51 30.40 -9.01 -11.29
C THR A 51 28.98 -9.16 -11.79
N SER A 52 28.68 -10.36 -12.27
CA SER A 52 27.34 -10.78 -12.69
C SER A 52 27.00 -12.15 -12.13
N PHE A 53 25.72 -12.36 -11.86
CA PHE A 53 25.17 -13.61 -11.36
C PHE A 53 24.04 -14.03 -12.29
N THR A 54 24.14 -15.22 -12.88
CA THR A 54 23.16 -15.68 -13.87
C THR A 54 21.92 -16.29 -13.22
N ASP A 55 20.82 -16.40 -13.98
CA ASP A 55 19.57 -17.02 -13.51
C ASP A 55 19.77 -18.52 -13.17
N GLU A 56 20.81 -19.16 -13.71
CA GLU A 56 21.21 -20.54 -13.41
C GLU A 56 22.01 -20.69 -12.11
N GLY A 57 22.34 -19.58 -11.45
CA GLY A 57 23.06 -19.57 -10.17
C GLY A 57 24.58 -19.55 -10.30
N VAL A 58 25.13 -19.08 -11.44
CA VAL A 58 26.58 -19.01 -11.67
C VAL A 58 27.08 -17.59 -11.45
N LEU A 59 28.06 -17.43 -10.56
CA LEU A 59 28.79 -16.18 -10.37
C LEU A 59 29.95 -16.07 -11.37
N SER A 60 30.02 -14.95 -12.07
CA SER A 60 31.14 -14.62 -12.97
C SER A 60 31.74 -13.26 -12.64
N ILE A 61 33.08 -13.19 -12.70
CA ILE A 61 33.86 -11.96 -12.57
C ILE A 61 34.30 -11.53 -13.97
N SER A 62 34.11 -10.26 -14.30
CA SER A 62 34.55 -9.71 -15.59
C SER A 62 36.05 -9.89 -15.76
N THR A 63 36.47 -10.46 -16.88
CA THR A 63 37.90 -10.58 -17.22
C THR A 63 38.54 -9.21 -17.47
N ASP A 64 37.73 -8.20 -17.77
CA ASP A 64 38.21 -6.86 -18.08
C ASP A 64 38.92 -6.22 -16.88
N ILE A 65 38.56 -6.60 -15.64
CA ILE A 65 39.26 -6.18 -14.41
C ILE A 65 40.74 -6.57 -14.46
N TYR A 66 41.05 -7.74 -15.03
CA TYR A 66 42.42 -8.20 -15.19
C TYR A 66 43.13 -7.57 -16.41
N THR A 67 42.39 -6.93 -17.31
CA THR A 67 42.95 -6.23 -18.48
C THR A 67 43.12 -4.72 -18.26
N MET A 68 42.31 -4.10 -17.39
CA MET A 68 42.46 -2.70 -16.94
C MET A 68 43.70 -2.48 -16.04
N ARG A 69 44.54 -3.51 -15.88
CA ARG A 69 45.85 -3.43 -15.22
C ARG A 69 46.65 -2.25 -15.76
N ASN A 70 46.98 -1.30 -14.90
CA ASN A 70 48.17 -0.49 -15.10
C ASN A 70 49.36 -1.45 -15.02
N VAL A 71 49.94 -1.80 -16.18
CA VAL A 71 51.16 -2.61 -16.29
C VAL A 71 52.32 -2.02 -15.48
N ALA A 72 52.20 -0.74 -15.08
CA ALA A 72 53.17 -0.03 -14.24
C ALA A 72 53.02 -0.22 -12.71
N GLN A 73 51.88 -0.67 -12.17
CA GLN A 73 51.60 -0.68 -10.71
C GLN A 73 51.30 -2.06 -10.08
N ASN A 74 51.10 -3.12 -10.87
CA ASN A 74 50.87 -4.48 -10.36
C ASN A 74 49.66 -4.61 -9.40
N ASP A 75 48.59 -3.84 -9.65
CA ASP A 75 47.33 -3.89 -8.89
C ASP A 75 46.53 -5.15 -9.26
N ASN A 76 46.82 -6.26 -8.61
CA ASN A 76 45.99 -7.47 -8.72
C ASN A 76 44.84 -7.37 -7.71
N PHE A 77 43.64 -7.08 -8.21
CA PHE A 77 42.42 -7.16 -7.40
C PHE A 77 42.12 -8.61 -7.00
N VAL A 78 41.73 -8.81 -5.74
CA VAL A 78 41.25 -10.09 -5.23
C VAL A 78 39.78 -9.94 -4.83
N CYS A 79 38.94 -10.83 -5.36
CA CYS A 79 37.51 -10.83 -5.07
C CYS A 79 37.13 -11.96 -4.12
N TYR A 80 36.16 -11.67 -3.26
CA TYR A 80 35.61 -12.57 -2.27
C TYR A 80 34.08 -12.53 -2.33
N TYR A 81 33.45 -13.61 -1.90
CA TYR A 81 32.03 -13.62 -1.60
C TYR A 81 31.79 -13.94 -0.12
N ALA A 82 30.74 -13.35 0.46
CA ALA A 82 30.35 -13.56 1.84
C ALA A 82 28.82 -13.60 1.95
N GLU A 83 28.30 -14.45 2.84
CA GLU A 83 26.88 -14.49 3.19
C GLU A 83 26.46 -13.18 3.87
N LEU A 84 25.23 -12.75 3.61
CA LEU A 84 24.60 -11.64 4.32
C LEU A 84 23.90 -12.18 5.57
N ILE A 85 24.45 -11.89 6.75
CA ILE A 85 24.01 -12.44 8.03
C ILE A 85 23.36 -11.34 8.88
N PRO A 86 22.14 -11.57 9.40
CA PRO A 86 21.51 -10.64 10.35
C PRO A 86 22.28 -10.62 11.67
N GLU A 87 22.55 -9.43 12.24
CA GLU A 87 23.30 -9.32 13.50
C GLU A 87 22.58 -10.00 14.68
N ASN A 88 21.25 -9.90 14.73
CA ASN A 88 20.41 -10.57 15.72
C ASN A 88 19.22 -11.22 15.03
N GLU A 89 19.18 -12.55 14.98
CA GLU A 89 18.03 -13.28 14.44
C GLU A 89 16.79 -13.20 15.33
N MET A 90 16.97 -12.83 16.60
CA MET A 90 15.92 -12.77 17.62
C MET A 90 15.49 -11.34 17.99
N ASP A 91 16.16 -10.29 17.50
CA ASP A 91 15.85 -8.91 17.84
C ASP A 91 15.31 -8.15 16.63
N ASP A 92 13.98 -8.08 16.58
CA ASP A 92 13.14 -7.41 15.59
C ASP A 92 13.40 -5.90 15.45
N LYS A 93 14.20 -5.30 16.35
CA LYS A 93 14.47 -3.84 16.35
C LYS A 93 15.74 -3.45 15.62
N ASN A 94 16.68 -4.37 15.41
CA ASN A 94 17.98 -4.07 14.80
C ASN A 94 18.10 -4.74 13.43
N ASN A 95 17.62 -4.06 12.40
CA ASN A 95 17.66 -4.49 10.99
C ASN A 95 19.08 -4.52 10.37
N ASN A 96 20.13 -4.56 11.19
CA ASN A 96 21.52 -4.53 10.72
C ASN A 96 21.92 -5.88 10.09
N ILE A 97 22.51 -5.80 8.91
CA ILE A 97 23.04 -6.95 8.18
C ILE A 97 24.56 -6.82 8.08
N THR A 98 25.26 -7.88 8.45
CA THR A 98 26.72 -7.97 8.39
C THR A 98 27.19 -8.99 7.36
N LEU A 99 28.47 -8.91 6.99
CA LEU A 99 29.11 -9.88 6.13
C LEU A 99 29.63 -11.05 6.97
N GLY A 100 29.27 -12.27 6.57
CA GLY A 100 29.86 -13.49 7.11
C GLY A 100 31.32 -13.71 6.67
N PRO A 101 31.88 -14.89 6.98
CA PRO A 101 33.24 -15.23 6.60
C PRO A 101 33.46 -15.16 5.08
N GLU A 102 34.47 -14.42 4.68
CA GLU A 102 34.80 -14.20 3.27
C GLU A 102 35.45 -15.43 2.64
N LYS A 103 34.97 -15.80 1.45
CA LYS A 103 35.51 -16.89 0.64
C LYS A 103 36.08 -16.32 -0.66
N ARG A 104 37.34 -16.62 -0.93
CA ARG A 104 38.03 -16.14 -2.13
C ARG A 104 37.41 -16.73 -3.39
N ILE A 105 37.25 -15.90 -4.42
CA ILE A 105 36.81 -16.31 -5.75
C ILE A 105 38.05 -16.54 -6.61
N GLU A 106 38.22 -17.77 -7.09
CA GLU A 106 39.30 -18.09 -8.03
C GLU A 106 38.91 -17.63 -9.45
N PRO A 107 39.82 -16.97 -10.19
CA PRO A 107 39.54 -16.51 -11.55
C PRO A 107 39.18 -17.68 -12.48
N LEU A 108 38.21 -17.46 -13.37
CA LEU A 108 37.80 -18.41 -14.43
C LEU A 108 37.18 -19.73 -13.95
N ALA A 109 36.93 -19.89 -12.65
CA ALA A 109 36.19 -21.04 -12.11
C ALA A 109 34.73 -20.66 -11.83
N PRO A 110 33.74 -21.45 -12.27
CA PRO A 110 32.36 -21.25 -11.85
C PRO A 110 32.27 -21.48 -10.34
N VAL A 111 31.72 -20.50 -9.60
CA VAL A 111 31.54 -20.61 -8.15
C VAL A 111 30.08 -20.88 -7.85
N GLU A 112 29.80 -22.02 -7.23
CA GLU A 112 28.49 -22.33 -6.66
C GLU A 112 28.32 -21.65 -5.31
N ILE A 113 27.26 -20.85 -5.18
CA ILE A 113 27.00 -20.07 -3.98
C ILE A 113 25.94 -20.77 -3.13
N PRO A 114 26.25 -21.21 -1.89
CA PRO A 114 25.29 -21.95 -1.06
C PRO A 114 24.31 -21.04 -0.28
N PHE A 115 24.39 -19.73 -0.46
CA PHE A 115 23.66 -18.74 0.35
C PHE A 115 22.52 -18.11 -0.44
N VAL A 116 21.38 -17.86 0.21
CA VAL A 116 20.25 -17.15 -0.42
C VAL A 116 20.62 -15.69 -0.69
N SER A 117 21.29 -15.03 0.26
CA SER A 117 21.70 -13.63 0.16
C SER A 117 23.21 -13.53 0.38
N PHE A 118 23.93 -12.91 -0.56
CA PHE A 118 25.38 -12.77 -0.46
C PHE A 118 25.89 -11.49 -1.12
N ALA A 119 27.06 -11.03 -0.69
CA ALA A 119 27.78 -9.93 -1.31
C ALA A 119 29.07 -10.45 -1.98
N VAL A 120 29.48 -9.76 -3.03
CA VAL A 120 30.78 -9.90 -3.68
C VAL A 120 31.53 -8.61 -3.53
N LEU A 121 32.75 -8.71 -2.99
CA LEU A 121 33.64 -7.59 -2.72
C LEU A 121 34.99 -7.82 -3.38
N CYS A 122 35.55 -6.79 -4.00
CA CYS A 122 36.89 -6.85 -4.61
C CYS A 122 37.80 -5.78 -4.01
N ARG A 123 38.98 -6.20 -3.56
CA ARG A 123 39.99 -5.34 -2.95
C ARG A 123 41.23 -5.22 -3.82
N ASP A 124 41.86 -4.05 -3.78
CA ASP A 124 43.20 -3.85 -4.33
C ASP A 124 44.29 -4.36 -3.35
N PRO A 125 45.59 -4.35 -3.73
CA PRO A 125 46.67 -4.77 -2.82
C PRO A 125 46.82 -3.91 -1.55
N SER A 126 46.18 -2.74 -1.49
CA SER A 126 46.14 -1.88 -0.30
C SER A 126 44.98 -2.22 0.64
N GLU A 127 44.23 -3.28 0.35
CA GLU A 127 43.01 -3.72 1.06
C GLU A 127 41.82 -2.75 0.92
N THR A 128 41.87 -1.81 -0.03
CA THR A 128 40.75 -0.90 -0.28
C THR A 128 39.66 -1.61 -1.09
N VAL A 129 38.42 -1.56 -0.62
CA VAL A 129 37.25 -2.12 -1.33
C VAL A 129 36.89 -1.21 -2.50
N ASN A 130 37.08 -1.72 -3.72
CA ASN A 130 36.82 -0.98 -4.95
C ASN A 130 35.50 -1.41 -5.64
N HIS A 131 34.94 -2.55 -5.23
CA HIS A 131 33.67 -3.06 -5.73
C HIS A 131 32.93 -3.78 -4.62
N LEU A 132 31.63 -3.52 -4.48
CA LEU A 132 30.74 -4.17 -3.53
C LEU A 132 29.35 -4.32 -4.15
N LYS A 133 29.00 -5.54 -4.53
CA LYS A 133 27.71 -5.83 -5.16
C LYS A 133 27.06 -7.05 -4.53
N THR A 134 25.78 -6.95 -4.26
CA THR A 134 24.97 -8.02 -3.66
C THR A 134 24.18 -8.79 -4.70
N PHE A 135 23.83 -10.02 -4.35
CA PHE A 135 23.04 -10.91 -5.17
C PHE A 135 22.12 -11.79 -4.31
N VAL A 136 21.07 -12.28 -4.95
CA VAL A 136 20.18 -13.32 -4.41
C VAL A 136 20.37 -14.60 -5.20
N ASN A 137 20.51 -15.72 -4.52
CA ASN A 137 20.51 -17.06 -5.09
C ASN A 137 19.36 -17.90 -4.53
N PHE A 138 19.05 -18.99 -5.22
CA PHE A 138 18.04 -19.97 -4.84
C PHE A 138 18.69 -21.37 -4.75
N PRO A 139 19.53 -21.62 -3.73
CA PRO A 139 20.20 -22.90 -3.53
C PRO A 139 19.20 -23.98 -3.12
N SER A 140 19.42 -25.24 -3.49
CA SER A 140 18.47 -26.35 -3.18
C SER A 140 18.38 -26.74 -1.69
N LEU A 141 19.16 -26.11 -0.80
CA LEU A 141 19.25 -26.46 0.63
C LEU A 141 17.92 -26.34 1.41
N PRO A 142 17.15 -25.24 1.34
CA PRO A 142 15.88 -25.12 2.07
C PRO A 142 14.86 -26.20 1.71
N PHE A 143 15.02 -26.80 0.53
CA PHE A 143 14.16 -27.85 0.02
C PHE A 143 14.57 -29.25 0.48
N GLN A 144 15.88 -29.53 0.61
CA GLN A 144 16.36 -30.83 1.12
C GLN A 144 15.82 -31.11 2.53
N GLU A 145 15.64 -30.07 3.34
CA GLU A 145 15.06 -30.17 4.69
C GLU A 145 13.59 -30.61 4.70
N ARG A 146 12.84 -30.40 3.61
CA ARG A 146 11.41 -30.78 3.50
C ARG A 146 11.18 -32.25 3.14
N GLY A 147 12.17 -32.95 2.58
CA GLY A 147 12.07 -34.37 2.22
C GLY A 147 11.06 -34.77 1.11
N ASN A 148 10.26 -33.83 0.59
CA ASN A 148 9.24 -34.09 -0.45
C ASN A 148 9.73 -33.65 -1.84
N GLU A 149 9.33 -34.33 -2.93
CA GLU A 149 9.68 -33.93 -4.30
C GLU A 149 8.86 -32.70 -4.78
N LEU A 150 9.51 -31.76 -5.51
CA LEU A 150 8.80 -30.61 -6.10
C LEU A 150 7.89 -31.05 -7.24
N ALA A 151 6.63 -30.63 -7.15
CA ALA A 151 5.68 -30.76 -8.23
C ALA A 151 6.18 -30.06 -9.51
N ALA A 152 5.90 -30.65 -10.67
CA ALA A 152 6.19 -30.01 -11.95
C ALA A 152 5.27 -28.80 -12.18
N ALA A 153 5.70 -27.88 -13.04
CA ALA A 153 4.81 -26.83 -13.54
C ALA A 153 3.68 -27.45 -14.39
N ASP A 154 2.44 -27.03 -14.14
CA ASP A 154 1.24 -27.56 -14.79
C ASP A 154 0.33 -26.39 -15.23
N PRO A 155 0.05 -26.23 -16.53
CA PRO A 155 -0.86 -25.20 -17.03
C PRO A 155 -2.30 -25.29 -16.54
N LEU A 156 -2.79 -26.50 -16.22
CA LEU A 156 -4.16 -26.73 -15.72
C LEU A 156 -4.26 -26.58 -14.21
N ARG A 157 -3.11 -26.67 -13.53
CA ARG A 157 -2.96 -26.39 -12.11
C ARG A 157 -1.86 -25.34 -11.94
N PRO A 158 -2.14 -24.06 -12.24
CA PRO A 158 -1.09 -23.07 -12.37
C PRO A 158 -0.28 -22.89 -11.08
N SER A 159 0.98 -22.48 -11.27
CA SER A 159 1.76 -21.77 -10.24
C SER A 159 1.12 -20.40 -9.99
N LEU A 160 1.43 -19.76 -8.86
CA LEU A 160 0.79 -18.50 -8.49
C LEU A 160 1.83 -17.42 -8.15
N ALA A 161 1.76 -16.29 -8.85
CA ALA A 161 2.67 -15.17 -8.68
C ALA A 161 1.86 -13.89 -8.38
N ILE A 162 2.08 -13.30 -7.21
CA ILE A 162 1.31 -12.15 -6.71
C ILE A 162 2.22 -10.93 -6.61
N LEU A 163 1.88 -9.87 -7.35
CA LEU A 163 2.36 -8.52 -7.09
C LEU A 163 1.38 -7.86 -6.10
N ALA A 164 1.82 -7.64 -4.88
CA ALA A 164 1.07 -6.98 -3.83
C ALA A 164 1.57 -5.53 -3.68
N LEU A 165 0.68 -4.55 -3.82
CA LEU A 165 0.98 -3.13 -3.69
C LEU A 165 0.29 -2.58 -2.43
N GLY A 166 1.07 -2.12 -1.46
CA GLY A 166 0.54 -1.55 -0.22
C GLY A 166 -0.01 -0.16 -0.43
N GLN A 167 -1.22 0.09 0.05
CA GLN A 167 -1.84 1.41 0.07
C GLN A 167 -2.05 2.05 -1.33
N VAL A 168 -2.51 1.27 -2.32
CA VAL A 168 -2.84 1.79 -3.67
C VAL A 168 -4.34 1.69 -3.95
N THR A 169 -4.97 2.82 -4.23
CA THR A 169 -6.37 2.82 -4.68
C THR A 169 -6.48 2.44 -6.17
N TYR A 170 -7.64 1.95 -6.57
CA TYR A 170 -7.89 1.58 -7.96
C TYR A 170 -7.64 2.73 -8.95
N ASN A 171 -8.09 3.94 -8.61
CA ASN A 171 -7.87 5.12 -9.45
C ASN A 171 -6.39 5.51 -9.54
N GLN A 172 -5.65 5.43 -8.43
CA GLN A 172 -4.21 5.65 -8.45
C GLN A 172 -3.52 4.63 -9.36
N PHE A 173 -3.88 3.35 -9.25
CA PHE A 173 -3.37 2.32 -10.14
C PHE A 173 -3.66 2.66 -11.62
N LEU A 174 -4.88 3.11 -11.94
CA LEU A 174 -5.24 3.51 -13.30
C LEU A 174 -4.44 4.70 -13.83
N TRP A 175 -4.23 5.73 -13.00
CA TRP A 175 -3.59 6.98 -13.42
C TRP A 175 -2.07 6.95 -13.37
N ARG A 176 -1.49 6.18 -12.46
CA ARG A 176 -0.04 6.11 -12.23
C ARG A 176 0.66 5.07 -13.08
N LEU A 177 -0.06 4.05 -13.54
CA LEU A 177 0.51 2.94 -14.32
C LEU A 177 -0.13 2.82 -15.72
N PRO A 178 -0.13 3.89 -16.55
CA PRO A 178 -0.84 3.92 -17.83
C PRO A 178 -0.33 2.90 -18.85
N ARG A 179 0.97 2.56 -18.85
CA ARG A 179 1.51 1.56 -19.80
C ARG A 179 1.09 0.16 -19.38
N LEU A 180 1.09 -0.13 -18.08
CA LEU A 180 0.52 -1.36 -17.52
C LEU A 180 -0.97 -1.49 -17.85
N GLN A 181 -1.74 -0.39 -17.86
CA GLN A 181 -3.16 -0.44 -18.26
C GLN A 181 -3.37 -0.96 -19.68
N LYS A 182 -2.44 -0.68 -20.59
CA LYS A 182 -2.48 -1.22 -21.94
C LYS A 182 -2.09 -2.70 -21.94
N LEU A 183 -0.93 -3.02 -21.36
CA LEU A 183 -0.37 -4.38 -21.39
C LEU A 183 -1.29 -5.41 -20.72
N ARG A 184 -1.94 -5.06 -19.60
CA ARG A 184 -2.83 -5.99 -18.89
C ARG A 184 -3.98 -6.49 -19.77
N ARG A 185 -4.48 -5.67 -20.69
CA ARG A 185 -5.53 -6.06 -21.64
C ARG A 185 -4.99 -7.03 -22.68
N ASP A 186 -3.81 -6.72 -23.21
CA ASP A 186 -3.12 -7.55 -24.21
C ASP A 186 -2.74 -8.93 -23.64
N LEU A 187 -2.38 -9.01 -22.35
CA LEU A 187 -2.06 -10.25 -21.64
C LEU A 187 -3.30 -11.00 -21.12
N GLY A 188 -4.51 -10.44 -21.27
CA GLY A 188 -5.76 -11.07 -20.86
C GLY A 188 -5.97 -11.16 -19.34
N PHE A 189 -5.63 -10.10 -18.60
CA PHE A 189 -6.03 -9.97 -17.20
C PHE A 189 -7.53 -9.68 -17.08
N VAL A 190 -8.18 -10.35 -16.14
CA VAL A 190 -9.53 -10.02 -15.67
C VAL A 190 -9.40 -9.01 -14.54
N ASP A 191 -10.10 -7.88 -14.67
CA ASP A 191 -9.99 -6.69 -13.83
C ASP A 191 -11.29 -6.48 -13.03
N PHE A 192 -11.20 -6.56 -11.70
CA PHE A 192 -12.35 -6.46 -10.80
C PHE A 192 -12.56 -5.02 -10.34
N GLN A 193 -13.43 -4.32 -11.07
CA GLN A 193 -13.62 -2.87 -10.92
C GLN A 193 -14.26 -2.47 -9.59
N PHE A 194 -14.96 -3.36 -8.91
CA PHE A 194 -15.66 -3.08 -7.64
C PHE A 194 -15.09 -3.91 -6.49
N PHE A 195 -13.78 -4.10 -6.49
CA PHE A 195 -13.10 -4.69 -5.34
C PHE A 195 -13.03 -3.69 -4.19
N ASN A 196 -13.60 -4.08 -3.05
CA ASN A 196 -13.73 -3.26 -1.86
C ASN A 196 -12.94 -3.89 -0.71
N GLN A 197 -12.17 -3.07 0.01
CA GLN A 197 -11.50 -3.47 1.23
C GLN A 197 -12.51 -3.79 2.35
N ILE A 198 -12.25 -4.78 3.20
CA ILE A 198 -13.19 -5.17 4.28
C ILE A 198 -13.02 -4.33 5.53
N SER A 199 -11.81 -3.81 5.79
CA SER A 199 -11.47 -2.99 6.95
C SER A 199 -10.61 -1.79 6.54
N GLY A 200 -10.46 -0.81 7.43
CA GLY A 200 -9.56 0.32 7.22
C GLY A 200 -8.09 0.02 7.51
N ASP A 201 -7.75 -1.22 7.87
CA ASP A 201 -6.39 -1.70 8.09
C ASP A 201 -5.87 -2.46 6.84
N PRO A 202 -4.98 -1.82 6.05
CA PRO A 202 -4.19 -2.42 4.98
C PRO A 202 -3.71 -3.86 5.25
N ASN A 203 -3.17 -4.10 6.44
CA ASN A 203 -2.59 -5.39 6.78
C ASN A 203 -3.65 -6.46 6.98
N GLU A 204 -4.77 -6.11 7.62
CA GLU A 204 -5.91 -7.01 7.78
C GLU A 204 -6.52 -7.39 6.43
N ASN A 205 -6.58 -6.44 5.49
CA ASN A 205 -7.09 -6.67 4.14
C ASN A 205 -6.20 -7.67 3.36
N PHE A 206 -4.88 -7.49 3.38
CA PHE A 206 -3.95 -8.44 2.76
C PHE A 206 -3.99 -9.82 3.41
N LEU A 207 -3.95 -9.86 4.75
CA LEU A 207 -4.02 -11.11 5.49
C LEU A 207 -5.33 -11.83 5.20
N THR A 208 -6.46 -11.14 5.19
CA THR A 208 -7.74 -11.76 4.85
C THR A 208 -7.73 -12.32 3.43
N SER A 209 -7.13 -11.62 2.47
CA SER A 209 -7.03 -12.09 1.09
C SER A 209 -6.17 -13.35 0.93
N LEU A 210 -5.26 -13.63 1.87
CA LEU A 210 -4.22 -14.67 1.73
C LEU A 210 -4.26 -15.75 2.82
N LYS A 211 -4.94 -15.51 3.94
CA LYS A 211 -5.19 -16.46 5.03
C LYS A 211 -6.67 -16.74 5.27
N GLY A 212 -7.56 -15.88 4.78
CA GLY A 212 -8.97 -15.94 5.10
C GLY A 212 -9.26 -15.38 6.50
N VAL A 213 -10.43 -15.71 7.04
CA VAL A 213 -10.86 -15.28 8.38
C VAL A 213 -10.90 -16.48 9.33
N GLY A 214 -10.28 -16.33 10.50
CA GLY A 214 -10.21 -17.34 11.56
C GLY A 214 -8.97 -18.23 11.47
N ASP A 215 -8.58 -18.81 12.62
CA ASP A 215 -7.32 -19.56 12.77
C ASP A 215 -7.32 -20.94 12.10
N ASP A 216 -8.49 -21.47 11.73
CA ASP A 216 -8.65 -22.82 11.15
C ASP A 216 -8.38 -22.88 9.63
N GLN A 217 -8.13 -21.74 8.97
CA GLN A 217 -7.93 -21.69 7.52
C GLN A 217 -6.44 -21.75 7.15
N SER A 218 -6.10 -22.68 6.25
CA SER A 218 -4.75 -22.80 5.72
C SER A 218 -4.46 -21.65 4.73
N SER A 219 -3.39 -20.90 5.01
CA SER A 219 -2.93 -19.81 4.15
C SER A 219 -2.62 -20.29 2.73
N ILE A 220 -2.65 -19.35 1.78
CA ILE A 220 -2.36 -19.63 0.37
C ILE A 220 -0.94 -20.20 0.20
N TRP A 221 0.07 -19.69 0.91
CA TRP A 221 1.42 -20.26 0.84
C TRP A 221 1.52 -21.65 1.43
N THR A 222 0.81 -21.94 2.52
CA THR A 222 0.76 -23.30 3.09
C THR A 222 0.11 -24.26 2.11
N ASN A 223 -1.01 -23.87 1.49
CA ASN A 223 -1.67 -24.67 0.46
C ASN A 223 -0.77 -24.97 -0.74
N MET A 224 -0.02 -23.97 -1.21
CA MET A 224 0.92 -24.14 -2.31
C MET A 224 2.13 -25.00 -1.90
N ARG A 225 2.64 -24.83 -0.68
CA ARG A 225 3.71 -25.65 -0.11
C ARG A 225 3.28 -27.12 0.00
N ASP A 226 2.09 -27.39 0.52
CA ASP A 226 1.52 -28.74 0.65
C ASP A 226 1.33 -29.41 -0.71
N ARG A 227 1.06 -28.62 -1.74
CA ARG A 227 1.00 -29.05 -3.14
C ARG A 227 2.39 -29.36 -3.75
N GLY A 228 3.47 -29.15 -3.01
CA GLY A 228 4.85 -29.38 -3.46
C GLY A 228 5.41 -28.22 -4.29
N CYS A 229 4.90 -27.01 -4.11
CA CYS A 229 5.39 -25.81 -4.78
C CYS A 229 6.47 -25.10 -3.94
N VAL A 230 7.45 -24.50 -4.62
CA VAL A 230 8.47 -23.65 -3.97
C VAL A 230 7.83 -22.31 -3.58
N THR A 231 8.02 -21.85 -2.35
CA THR A 231 7.39 -20.62 -1.83
C THR A 231 8.41 -19.49 -1.66
N PHE A 232 8.10 -18.31 -2.19
CA PHE A 232 8.97 -17.13 -2.17
C PHE A 232 8.21 -15.89 -1.67
N LEU A 233 8.79 -15.18 -0.72
CA LEU A 233 8.34 -13.87 -0.25
C LEU A 233 9.43 -12.85 -0.53
N ASN A 234 9.07 -11.73 -1.13
CA ASN A 234 9.96 -10.64 -1.49
C ASN A 234 9.33 -9.32 -1.08
N ASP A 235 9.69 -8.82 0.11
CA ASP A 235 9.13 -7.59 0.64
C ASP A 235 10.18 -6.49 0.82
N ASP A 236 9.73 -5.24 0.75
CA ASP A 236 10.55 -4.03 0.86
C ASP A 236 10.57 -3.42 2.27
N GLN A 237 10.10 -4.19 3.25
CA GLN A 237 9.45 -3.64 4.42
C GLN A 237 10.39 -2.99 5.44
N GLN A 238 10.31 -1.66 5.56
CA GLN A 238 10.87 -0.88 6.66
C GLN A 238 9.96 -0.80 7.90
N LEU A 239 8.64 -1.00 7.80
CA LEU A 239 7.70 -1.01 8.94
C LEU A 239 6.43 -1.87 8.69
N LYS A 240 6.25 -2.92 9.53
CA LYS A 240 5.05 -3.79 9.72
C LYS A 240 4.47 -4.49 8.48
N SER A 241 5.06 -5.64 8.09
CA SER A 241 4.62 -6.47 6.96
C SER A 241 3.40 -7.28 7.41
N PRO A 242 2.36 -7.44 6.56
CA PRO A 242 1.25 -8.33 6.91
C PRO A 242 1.73 -9.80 7.01
N PHE A 243 2.90 -10.13 6.45
CA PHE A 243 3.44 -11.50 6.39
C PHE A 243 4.24 -11.93 7.62
N GLY A 244 4.18 -11.17 8.71
CA GLY A 244 4.82 -11.52 9.98
C GLY A 244 6.26 -11.04 10.10
N SER A 245 6.98 -11.68 11.02
CA SER A 245 8.27 -11.30 11.64
C SER A 245 9.15 -10.33 10.84
N SER A 246 9.60 -9.27 11.52
CA SER A 246 10.68 -8.37 11.09
C SER A 246 12.03 -9.08 10.90
N SER A 247 12.16 -10.32 11.36
CA SER A 247 13.35 -11.13 11.14
C SER A 247 13.70 -11.27 9.66
N ALA A 248 15.00 -11.21 9.36
CA ALA A 248 15.53 -11.37 8.00
C ALA A 248 15.22 -12.75 7.37
N ARG A 249 14.73 -13.71 8.15
CA ARG A 249 14.22 -15.01 7.70
C ARG A 249 12.74 -15.14 8.04
N ASN A 250 11.95 -15.73 7.13
CA ASN A 250 10.56 -16.09 7.41
C ASN A 250 10.39 -17.62 7.23
N PRO A 251 10.11 -18.39 8.29
CA PRO A 251 10.00 -19.86 8.21
C PRO A 251 8.79 -20.33 7.38
N GLU A 252 7.82 -19.44 7.11
CA GLU A 252 6.66 -19.74 6.28
C GLU A 252 6.98 -19.80 4.77
N PHE A 253 8.19 -19.43 4.35
CA PHE A 253 8.63 -19.42 2.95
C PHE A 253 9.94 -20.18 2.74
N ASP A 254 10.18 -20.79 1.56
CA ASP A 254 11.49 -21.36 1.20
C ASP A 254 12.57 -20.27 1.11
N TYR A 255 12.18 -19.15 0.52
CA TYR A 255 13.10 -18.07 0.19
C TYR A 255 12.49 -16.73 0.60
N HIS A 256 13.28 -15.98 1.36
CA HIS A 256 12.97 -14.62 1.80
C HIS A 256 14.26 -13.78 1.74
N PRO A 257 14.49 -13.00 0.66
CA PRO A 257 15.74 -12.27 0.43
C PRO A 257 15.80 -10.95 1.23
N ARG A 258 15.21 -10.91 2.43
CA ARG A 258 15.12 -9.69 3.24
C ARG A 258 16.48 -9.18 3.70
N ALA A 259 17.40 -10.08 4.06
CA ALA A 259 18.79 -9.71 4.38
C ALA A 259 19.47 -8.96 3.22
N TYR A 260 19.21 -9.39 1.98
CA TYR A 260 19.70 -8.72 0.79
C TYR A 260 19.13 -7.29 0.65
N HIS A 261 17.81 -7.12 0.81
CA HIS A 261 17.17 -5.79 0.70
C HIS A 261 17.61 -4.84 1.81
N LEU A 262 17.66 -5.30 3.06
CA LEU A 262 18.11 -4.50 4.20
C LEU A 262 19.58 -4.05 4.04
N TYR A 263 20.46 -4.95 3.60
CA TYR A 263 21.86 -4.60 3.34
C TYR A 263 21.98 -3.57 2.22
N ASN A 264 21.22 -3.75 1.13
CA ASN A 264 21.21 -2.82 0.00
C ASN A 264 20.74 -1.44 0.43
N GLN A 265 19.67 -1.38 1.21
CA GLN A 265 19.15 -0.14 1.73
C GLN A 265 20.17 0.63 2.59
N GLN A 266 20.93 -0.08 3.42
CA GLN A 266 21.95 0.51 4.30
C GLN A 266 23.20 0.96 3.55
N ASN A 267 23.61 0.23 2.50
CA ASN A 267 24.95 0.36 1.94
C ASN A 267 25.00 0.73 0.44
N LEU A 268 23.97 0.35 -0.34
CA LEU A 268 23.99 0.39 -1.81
C LEU A 268 22.87 1.23 -2.44
N VAL A 269 21.93 1.75 -1.64
CA VAL A 269 20.97 2.77 -2.08
C VAL A 269 21.61 4.14 -1.93
N GLN A 270 21.56 4.96 -2.98
CA GLN A 270 22.15 6.28 -3.02
C GLN A 270 21.34 7.28 -2.16
N PRO A 271 21.99 7.98 -1.21
CA PRO A 271 21.31 9.04 -0.45
C PRO A 271 20.84 10.20 -1.33
N LYS A 272 21.61 10.53 -2.39
CA LYS A 272 21.33 11.64 -3.31
C LYS A 272 20.12 11.42 -4.23
N GLY A 273 19.62 10.18 -4.35
CA GLY A 273 18.47 9.81 -5.19
C GLY A 273 17.17 9.66 -4.41
N ASN A 274 17.06 10.27 -3.22
CA ASN A 274 15.93 10.11 -2.29
C ASN A 274 15.59 8.64 -1.98
N GLY A 275 16.56 7.73 -2.03
CA GLY A 275 16.33 6.30 -1.79
C GLY A 275 15.87 5.49 -3.01
N HIS A 276 15.74 6.10 -4.19
CA HIS A 276 15.23 5.43 -5.40
C HIS A 276 16.32 4.95 -6.36
N CYS A 277 17.58 5.31 -6.14
CA CYS A 277 18.70 4.93 -7.00
C CYS A 277 19.65 3.97 -6.28
N MET A 278 20.08 2.92 -6.97
CA MET A 278 21.13 2.00 -6.55
C MET A 278 22.51 2.53 -6.97
N MET A 279 23.57 2.16 -6.25
CA MET A 279 24.96 2.55 -6.60
C MET A 279 25.39 2.10 -7.99
N ASP A 280 24.80 1.04 -8.54
CA ASP A 280 25.06 0.59 -9.93
C ASP A 280 24.26 1.34 -11.00
N GLY A 281 23.53 2.39 -10.64
CA GLY A 281 22.76 3.23 -11.56
C GLY A 281 21.38 2.65 -11.92
N ARG A 282 20.93 1.58 -11.28
CA ARG A 282 19.54 1.08 -11.45
C ARG A 282 18.56 1.79 -10.53
N LEU A 283 17.28 1.70 -10.85
CA LEU A 283 16.22 2.06 -9.91
C LEU A 283 16.12 1.01 -8.80
N ASN A 284 15.87 1.45 -7.57
CA ASN A 284 15.67 0.55 -6.43
C ASN A 284 14.46 -0.38 -6.65
N VAL A 285 13.35 0.15 -7.17
CA VAL A 285 12.17 -0.66 -7.53
C VAL A 285 12.49 -1.76 -8.55
N GLU A 286 13.39 -1.51 -9.51
CA GLU A 286 13.81 -2.50 -10.50
C GLU A 286 14.49 -3.70 -9.84
N ASP A 287 15.14 -3.49 -8.70
CA ASP A 287 15.84 -4.54 -7.97
C ASP A 287 14.88 -5.61 -7.43
N TYR A 288 13.73 -5.21 -6.89
CA TYR A 288 12.69 -6.14 -6.43
C TYR A 288 12.15 -7.01 -7.56
N PHE A 289 11.85 -6.42 -8.72
CA PHE A 289 11.39 -7.17 -9.90
C PHE A 289 12.49 -8.05 -10.50
N ARG A 290 13.75 -7.63 -10.42
CA ARG A 290 14.89 -8.46 -10.85
C ARG A 290 15.00 -9.72 -10.00
N VAL A 291 14.98 -9.58 -8.67
CA VAL A 291 15.03 -10.73 -7.75
C VAL A 291 13.84 -11.66 -7.99
N TRP A 292 12.63 -11.10 -8.16
CA TRP A 292 11.44 -11.88 -8.47
C TRP A 292 11.53 -12.61 -9.82
N ARG A 293 12.05 -11.96 -10.86
CA ARG A 293 12.30 -12.57 -12.18
C ARG A 293 13.24 -13.75 -12.06
N HIS A 294 14.36 -13.59 -11.33
CA HIS A 294 15.34 -14.66 -11.13
C HIS A 294 14.68 -15.89 -10.47
N PHE A 295 13.83 -15.67 -9.45
CA PHE A 295 13.07 -16.75 -8.81
C PHE A 295 12.18 -17.50 -9.81
N LEU A 296 11.40 -16.77 -10.60
CA LEU A 296 10.46 -17.34 -11.56
C LEU A 296 11.15 -18.09 -12.70
N VAL A 297 12.27 -17.55 -13.23
CA VAL A 297 13.08 -18.22 -14.26
C VAL A 297 13.69 -19.50 -13.71
N ARG A 298 14.28 -19.45 -12.51
CA ARG A 298 14.94 -20.60 -11.87
C ARG A 298 13.99 -21.77 -11.63
N HIS A 299 12.72 -21.47 -11.36
CA HIS A 299 11.69 -22.46 -11.02
C HIS A 299 10.63 -22.62 -12.12
N GLN A 300 10.87 -22.15 -13.35
CA GLN A 300 9.87 -22.17 -14.43
C GLN A 300 9.30 -23.57 -14.76
N LYS A 301 10.08 -24.63 -14.52
CA LYS A 301 9.68 -26.04 -14.77
C LYS A 301 9.06 -26.73 -13.55
N LYS A 302 8.98 -26.03 -12.42
CA LYS A 302 8.47 -26.54 -11.14
C LYS A 302 7.30 -25.69 -10.67
N CYS A 303 6.42 -26.28 -9.87
CA CYS A 303 5.37 -25.51 -9.22
C CYS A 303 6.01 -24.48 -8.28
N HIS A 304 5.52 -23.25 -8.36
CA HIS A 304 6.00 -22.16 -7.51
C HIS A 304 4.86 -21.28 -7.02
N PHE A 305 5.11 -20.65 -5.88
CA PHE A 305 4.30 -19.60 -5.30
C PHE A 305 5.21 -18.43 -4.96
N SER A 306 4.83 -17.23 -5.36
CA SER A 306 5.59 -16.03 -5.05
C SER A 306 4.68 -14.87 -4.68
N ILE A 307 5.11 -14.11 -3.68
CA ILE A 307 4.59 -12.79 -3.35
C ILE A 307 5.74 -11.81 -3.45
N THR A 308 5.59 -10.78 -4.27
CA THR A 308 6.40 -9.55 -4.15
C THR A 308 5.51 -8.46 -3.59
N TYR A 309 5.80 -8.03 -2.36
CA TYR A 309 5.05 -6.98 -1.66
C TYR A 309 5.87 -5.69 -1.68
N LEU A 310 5.31 -4.67 -2.30
CA LEU A 310 5.90 -3.34 -2.39
C LEU A 310 5.03 -2.37 -1.61
N SER A 311 5.60 -1.73 -0.61
CA SER A 311 4.97 -0.72 0.24
C SER A 311 5.68 0.63 0.18
N ASP A 312 6.98 0.67 -0.11
CA ASP A 312 7.76 1.92 -0.19
C ASP A 312 7.49 2.68 -1.50
N VAL A 313 7.39 1.95 -2.62
CA VAL A 313 7.12 2.54 -3.94
C VAL A 313 5.64 2.92 -4.11
N SER A 314 4.79 2.37 -3.27
CA SER A 314 3.35 2.57 -3.30
C SER A 314 2.81 3.41 -2.13
N GLY A 315 3.61 3.66 -1.09
CA GLY A 315 3.20 4.30 0.15
C GLY A 315 3.35 5.83 0.20
N HIS A 316 2.63 6.42 1.18
CA HIS A 316 2.50 7.79 1.71
C HIS A 316 2.64 9.03 0.80
N GLU A 317 3.49 9.04 -0.22
CA GLU A 317 3.60 10.13 -1.18
C GLU A 317 3.30 9.59 -2.58
N ASP A 318 2.18 10.01 -3.15
CA ASP A 318 1.63 9.61 -4.47
C ASP A 318 2.59 9.79 -5.68
N GLU A 319 3.81 10.25 -5.43
CA GLU A 319 4.75 10.75 -6.41
C GLU A 319 5.56 9.64 -7.11
N THR A 320 5.76 8.47 -6.48
CA THR A 320 6.77 7.48 -6.95
C THR A 320 6.22 6.20 -7.57
N LEU A 321 4.93 5.88 -7.40
CA LEU A 321 4.30 4.70 -8.03
C LEU A 321 4.49 4.68 -9.56
N GLY A 322 4.56 5.87 -10.19
CA GLY A 322 4.81 5.99 -11.63
C GLY A 322 6.17 5.44 -12.08
N LEU A 323 7.17 5.36 -11.19
CA LEU A 323 8.47 4.74 -11.48
C LEU A 323 8.36 3.23 -11.73
N ALA A 324 7.33 2.58 -11.19
CA ALA A 324 7.12 1.15 -11.36
C ALA A 324 6.44 0.79 -12.69
N ASP A 325 5.84 1.74 -13.42
CA ASP A 325 5.05 1.44 -14.63
C ASP A 325 5.90 0.69 -15.68
N ASP A 326 7.05 1.27 -16.05
CA ASP A 326 7.96 0.67 -17.02
C ASP A 326 8.61 -0.61 -16.54
N VAL A 327 8.90 -0.69 -15.23
CA VAL A 327 9.50 -1.86 -14.61
C VAL A 327 8.54 -3.05 -14.65
N ILE A 328 7.27 -2.84 -14.27
CA ILE A 328 6.23 -3.89 -14.29
C ILE A 328 5.95 -4.33 -15.74
N VAL A 329 5.86 -3.38 -16.68
CA VAL A 329 5.64 -3.68 -18.11
C VAL A 329 6.78 -4.52 -18.67
N SER A 330 8.03 -4.13 -18.41
CA SER A 330 9.20 -4.89 -18.87
C SER A 330 9.23 -6.28 -18.25
N PHE A 331 8.95 -6.39 -16.95
CA PHE A 331 8.88 -7.65 -16.23
C PHE A 331 7.83 -8.61 -16.82
N LEU A 332 6.59 -8.16 -17.00
CA LEU A 332 5.52 -9.01 -17.53
C LEU A 332 5.77 -9.44 -18.99
N ASN A 333 6.34 -8.56 -19.81
CA ASN A 333 6.75 -8.91 -21.17
C ASN A 333 7.87 -9.95 -21.19
N ASP A 334 8.87 -9.81 -20.32
CA ASP A 334 9.95 -10.81 -20.20
C ASP A 334 9.38 -12.17 -19.78
N LEU A 335 8.52 -12.23 -18.74
CA LEU A 335 7.86 -13.47 -18.33
C LEU A 335 7.04 -14.12 -19.45
N ASN A 336 6.33 -13.30 -20.25
CA ASN A 336 5.56 -13.77 -21.39
C ASN A 336 6.46 -14.36 -22.48
N SER A 337 7.52 -13.63 -22.85
CA SER A 337 8.47 -14.03 -23.90
C SER A 337 9.23 -15.32 -23.58
N ARG A 338 9.46 -15.57 -22.28
CA ARG A 338 10.09 -16.80 -21.78
C ARG A 338 9.13 -17.97 -21.62
N GLY A 339 7.82 -17.75 -21.81
CA GLY A 339 6.79 -18.76 -21.63
C GLY A 339 6.50 -19.13 -20.17
N ILE A 340 6.99 -18.35 -19.19
CA ILE A 340 6.70 -18.57 -17.75
C ILE A 340 5.20 -18.42 -17.49
N LEU A 341 4.57 -17.48 -18.19
CA LEU A 341 3.14 -17.24 -18.14
C LEU A 341 2.27 -18.41 -18.67
N ASN A 342 2.86 -19.42 -19.34
CA ASN A 342 2.12 -20.58 -19.85
C ASN A 342 1.65 -21.54 -18.76
N SER A 343 2.22 -21.46 -17.56
CA SER A 343 1.86 -22.31 -16.42
C SER A 343 1.73 -21.53 -15.10
N THR A 344 1.72 -20.20 -15.17
CA THR A 344 1.64 -19.33 -13.98
C THR A 344 0.43 -18.40 -14.08
N ALA A 345 -0.40 -18.43 -13.05
CA ALA A 345 -1.40 -17.41 -12.80
C ALA A 345 -0.73 -16.20 -12.15
N VAL A 346 -0.98 -15.01 -12.69
CA VAL A 346 -0.42 -13.75 -12.18
C VAL A 346 -1.54 -12.93 -11.58
N VAL A 347 -1.34 -12.47 -10.35
CA VAL A 347 -2.28 -11.63 -9.61
C VAL A 347 -1.63 -10.28 -9.33
N ILE A 348 -2.38 -9.20 -9.55
CA ILE A 348 -2.05 -7.87 -9.04
C ILE A 348 -3.07 -7.56 -7.96
N LEU A 349 -2.59 -7.32 -6.74
CA LEU A 349 -3.43 -7.12 -5.56
C LEU A 349 -3.01 -5.83 -4.84
N SER A 350 -3.98 -5.03 -4.43
CA SER A 350 -3.78 -3.92 -3.50
C SER A 350 -4.97 -3.82 -2.56
N ASP A 351 -4.69 -3.44 -1.32
CA ASP A 351 -5.61 -3.33 -0.20
C ASP A 351 -6.42 -2.02 -0.14
N GLY A 352 -6.25 -1.10 -1.08
CA GLY A 352 -6.90 0.22 -1.00
C GLY A 352 -5.99 1.19 -0.25
N LYS A 353 -6.54 2.11 0.53
CA LYS A 353 -5.79 3.02 1.41
C LYS A 353 -6.49 3.13 2.76
N SER A 354 -5.73 3.42 3.82
CA SER A 354 -6.31 3.92 5.06
C SER A 354 -6.77 5.36 4.87
N GLY A 355 -7.96 5.69 5.36
CA GLY A 355 -8.48 7.05 5.35
C GLY A 355 -10.00 7.08 5.22
N GLU A 356 -10.56 8.28 5.22
CA GLU A 356 -12.01 8.46 5.22
C GLU A 356 -12.63 8.63 3.82
N ASP A 357 -11.80 8.96 2.83
CA ASP A 357 -12.25 9.10 1.45
C ASP A 357 -12.76 7.77 0.90
N LEU A 358 -13.94 7.80 0.30
CA LEU A 358 -14.59 6.61 -0.24
C LEU A 358 -13.71 5.88 -1.26
N GLU A 359 -12.93 6.63 -2.04
CA GLU A 359 -11.99 6.11 -3.03
C GLU A 359 -10.90 5.23 -2.41
N ASN A 360 -10.53 5.49 -1.16
CA ASN A 360 -9.56 4.68 -0.43
C ASN A 360 -10.04 3.25 -0.22
N ASN A 361 -11.35 3.02 -0.22
CA ASN A 361 -11.92 1.69 -0.02
C ASN A 361 -11.82 0.79 -1.26
N GLN A 362 -11.45 1.35 -2.41
CA GLN A 362 -11.36 0.61 -3.65
C GLN A 362 -9.92 0.17 -3.90
N GLY A 363 -9.64 -1.11 -3.61
CA GLY A 363 -8.36 -1.73 -3.90
C GLY A 363 -8.21 -2.15 -5.36
N VAL A 364 -7.13 -2.89 -5.64
CA VAL A 364 -6.88 -3.49 -6.96
C VAL A 364 -6.92 -4.99 -6.83
N PHE A 365 -7.74 -5.65 -7.65
CA PHE A 365 -7.66 -7.10 -7.82
C PHE A 365 -7.75 -7.42 -9.31
N MET A 366 -6.67 -7.98 -9.84
CA MET A 366 -6.62 -8.45 -11.22
C MET A 366 -5.96 -9.81 -11.27
N VAL A 367 -6.46 -10.68 -12.14
CA VAL A 367 -5.91 -12.03 -12.32
C VAL A 367 -5.76 -12.37 -13.78
N ARG A 368 -4.61 -12.94 -14.14
CA ARG A 368 -4.35 -13.57 -15.42
C ARG A 368 -4.16 -15.07 -15.21
N MET A 369 -5.00 -15.87 -15.85
CA MET A 369 -4.82 -17.33 -15.92
C MET A 369 -3.98 -17.72 -17.14
N PRO A 370 -3.28 -18.87 -17.12
CA PRO A 370 -2.63 -19.40 -18.32
C PRO A 370 -3.64 -19.69 -19.44
N ASP A 371 -3.21 -19.58 -20.70
CA ASP A 371 -4.14 -19.75 -21.83
C ASP A 371 -4.68 -21.19 -21.92
N SER A 372 -3.84 -22.21 -21.67
CA SER A 372 -4.30 -23.61 -21.58
C SER A 372 -5.35 -23.83 -20.49
N TYR A 373 -5.28 -23.08 -19.38
CA TYR A 373 -6.30 -23.13 -18.33
C TYR A 373 -7.62 -22.53 -18.85
N LYS A 374 -7.56 -21.40 -19.55
CA LYS A 374 -8.75 -20.75 -20.10
C LYS A 374 -9.47 -21.64 -21.10
N ASP A 375 -8.71 -22.30 -21.97
CA ASP A 375 -9.24 -23.21 -22.99
C ASP A 375 -9.93 -24.43 -22.35
N SER A 376 -9.31 -24.99 -21.30
CA SER A 376 -9.80 -26.19 -20.62
C SER A 376 -10.95 -25.93 -19.64
N PHE A 377 -11.02 -24.73 -19.06
CA PHE A 377 -11.99 -24.35 -18.03
C PHE A 377 -12.78 -23.09 -18.43
N SER A 378 -13.27 -23.06 -19.67
CA SER A 378 -14.00 -21.90 -20.23
C SER A 378 -15.21 -21.45 -19.41
N GLU A 379 -15.93 -22.37 -18.76
CA GLU A 379 -17.03 -22.03 -17.84
C GLU A 379 -16.56 -21.28 -16.59
N LYS A 380 -15.41 -21.68 -16.02
CA LYS A 380 -14.80 -20.97 -14.89
C LYS A 380 -14.37 -19.57 -15.29
N ILE A 381 -13.78 -19.42 -16.48
CA ILE A 381 -13.39 -18.10 -17.01
C ILE A 381 -14.62 -17.23 -17.29
N SER A 382 -15.68 -17.77 -17.86
CA SER A 382 -16.93 -17.03 -18.07
C SER A 382 -17.55 -16.55 -16.76
N THR A 383 -17.45 -17.36 -15.70
CA THR A 383 -17.89 -16.97 -14.35
C THR A 383 -17.01 -15.87 -13.75
N LEU A 384 -15.69 -15.98 -13.93
CA LEU A 384 -14.73 -14.96 -13.51
C LEU A 384 -15.00 -13.62 -14.21
N ASP A 385 -15.21 -13.64 -15.52
CA ASP A 385 -15.56 -12.46 -16.33
C ASP A 385 -16.91 -11.86 -15.91
N TRP A 386 -17.91 -12.70 -15.59
CA TRP A 386 -19.18 -12.23 -15.06
C TRP A 386 -19.01 -11.46 -13.75
N ASN A 387 -18.14 -11.96 -12.88
CA ASN A 387 -17.87 -11.40 -11.56
C ASN A 387 -16.98 -10.13 -11.60
N SER A 388 -16.23 -9.90 -12.69
CA SER A 388 -15.39 -8.69 -12.87
C SER A 388 -16.15 -7.36 -12.69
N LYS A 389 -17.47 -7.38 -12.89
CA LYS A 389 -18.38 -6.23 -12.77
C LYS A 389 -19.31 -6.34 -11.56
N ARG A 390 -18.89 -7.02 -10.50
CA ARG A 390 -19.66 -7.23 -9.27
C ARG A 390 -18.86 -6.76 -8.07
N LEU A 391 -19.58 -6.40 -7.00
CA LEU A 391 -18.98 -6.10 -5.71
C LEU A 391 -18.31 -7.37 -5.17
N ILE A 392 -17.01 -7.28 -4.94
CA ILE A 392 -16.21 -8.34 -4.32
C ILE A 392 -15.44 -7.79 -3.13
N SER A 393 -15.07 -8.67 -2.20
CA SER A 393 -14.27 -8.34 -1.03
C SER A 393 -13.03 -9.22 -0.89
N ASN A 394 -12.20 -8.95 0.11
CA ASN A 394 -11.00 -9.74 0.41
C ASN A 394 -11.33 -11.23 0.65
N LEU A 395 -12.53 -11.53 1.14
CA LEU A 395 -13.02 -12.91 1.32
C LEU A 395 -13.18 -13.64 -0.02
N ASP A 396 -13.73 -12.96 -1.03
CA ASP A 396 -13.90 -13.54 -2.36
C ASP A 396 -12.53 -13.75 -3.05
N VAL A 397 -11.59 -12.82 -2.82
CA VAL A 397 -10.20 -12.95 -3.28
C VAL A 397 -9.58 -14.20 -2.66
N PHE A 398 -9.68 -14.38 -1.34
CA PHE A 398 -9.14 -15.56 -0.66
C PHE A 398 -9.71 -16.87 -1.21
N GLU A 399 -11.03 -17.00 -1.32
CA GLU A 399 -11.65 -18.22 -1.86
C GLU A 399 -11.23 -18.49 -3.31
N THR A 400 -10.95 -17.44 -4.09
CA THR A 400 -10.43 -17.56 -5.46
C THR A 400 -8.98 -18.02 -5.49
N LEU A 401 -8.10 -17.42 -4.69
CA LEU A 401 -6.70 -17.85 -4.60
C LEU A 401 -6.59 -19.27 -4.02
N ARG A 402 -7.49 -19.64 -3.10
CA ARG A 402 -7.57 -20.99 -2.53
C ARG A 402 -7.99 -22.03 -3.57
N ASP A 403 -8.97 -21.72 -4.42
CA ASP A 403 -9.38 -22.58 -5.54
C ASP A 403 -8.21 -22.78 -6.54
N ILE A 404 -7.45 -21.73 -6.82
CA ILE A 404 -6.23 -21.82 -7.66
C ILE A 404 -5.14 -22.68 -6.99
N SER A 405 -4.97 -22.55 -5.68
CA SER A 405 -3.91 -23.24 -4.92
C SER A 405 -4.23 -24.72 -4.72
N LEU A 406 -5.50 -25.06 -4.49
CA LEU A 406 -6.00 -26.41 -4.24
C LEU A 406 -7.12 -26.78 -5.24
N PRO A 407 -6.80 -26.91 -6.54
CA PRO A 407 -7.81 -27.12 -7.58
C PRO A 407 -8.60 -28.43 -7.41
N GLU A 408 -8.04 -29.42 -6.72
CA GLU A 408 -8.70 -30.69 -6.42
C GLU A 408 -9.81 -30.58 -5.37
N LYS A 409 -9.62 -29.70 -4.37
CA LYS A 409 -10.66 -29.43 -3.36
C LYS A 409 -11.66 -28.40 -3.88
N GLY A 410 -11.15 -27.45 -4.68
CA GLY A 410 -11.90 -26.32 -5.19
C GLY A 410 -12.43 -25.40 -4.06
N SER A 411 -13.12 -24.35 -4.46
CA SER A 411 -14.00 -23.60 -3.56
C SER A 411 -15.29 -23.24 -4.27
N SER A 412 -16.43 -23.65 -3.70
CA SER A 412 -17.75 -23.30 -4.22
C SER A 412 -18.08 -21.81 -4.06
N ASN A 413 -17.29 -21.08 -3.27
CA ASN A 413 -17.43 -19.63 -3.07
C ASN A 413 -16.43 -18.82 -3.90
N SER A 414 -15.54 -19.46 -4.66
CA SER A 414 -14.58 -18.75 -5.50
C SER A 414 -15.27 -17.97 -6.62
N LEU A 415 -14.60 -16.91 -7.08
CA LEU A 415 -15.01 -16.13 -8.24
C LEU A 415 -14.92 -16.93 -9.56
N LEU A 416 -14.29 -18.11 -9.54
CA LEU A 416 -14.24 -19.07 -10.64
C LEU A 416 -15.46 -19.99 -10.68
N SER A 417 -16.12 -20.23 -9.53
CA SER A 417 -17.18 -21.24 -9.40
C SER A 417 -18.57 -20.63 -9.17
N LYS A 418 -18.65 -19.46 -8.52
CA LYS A 418 -19.92 -18.84 -8.12
C LYS A 418 -20.18 -17.54 -8.87
N LYS A 419 -21.30 -17.48 -9.58
CA LYS A 419 -21.79 -16.20 -10.16
C LYS A 419 -22.37 -15.33 -9.06
N LEU A 420 -21.81 -14.14 -8.89
CA LEU A 420 -22.28 -13.17 -7.91
C LEU A 420 -23.50 -12.39 -8.45
N SER A 421 -24.40 -12.09 -7.51
CA SER A 421 -25.60 -11.29 -7.75
C SER A 421 -25.25 -9.84 -8.07
N LYS A 422 -26.04 -9.19 -8.93
CA LYS A 422 -25.92 -7.75 -9.17
C LYS A 422 -26.39 -6.95 -7.96
N GLU A 423 -27.29 -7.51 -7.19
CA GLU A 423 -27.91 -6.92 -6.00
C GLU A 423 -27.11 -7.24 -4.71
N ARG A 424 -25.89 -7.78 -4.83
CA ARG A 424 -25.05 -8.11 -3.67
C ARG A 424 -24.74 -6.85 -2.87
N THR A 425 -25.02 -6.89 -1.58
CA THR A 425 -24.76 -5.79 -0.64
C THR A 425 -23.37 -5.91 0.00
N CYS A 426 -22.88 -4.83 0.61
CA CYS A 426 -21.64 -4.86 1.39
C CYS A 426 -21.72 -5.88 2.55
N GLN A 427 -22.89 -6.03 3.17
CA GLN A 427 -23.10 -7.04 4.22
C GLN A 427 -23.00 -8.47 3.67
N ASP A 428 -23.57 -8.76 2.48
CA ASP A 428 -23.41 -10.06 1.81
C ASP A 428 -21.95 -10.36 1.41
N ALA A 429 -21.13 -9.30 1.30
CA ALA A 429 -19.71 -9.38 1.00
C ALA A 429 -18.81 -9.34 2.25
N GLY A 430 -19.38 -9.24 3.45
CA GLY A 430 -18.61 -9.14 4.70
C GLY A 430 -17.81 -7.84 4.84
N ILE A 431 -18.23 -6.77 4.16
CA ILE A 431 -17.58 -5.45 4.19
C ILE A 431 -18.25 -4.62 5.28
N ASP A 432 -17.46 -3.99 6.15
CA ASP A 432 -17.98 -3.05 7.15
C ASP A 432 -18.72 -1.88 6.44
N LEU A 433 -19.84 -1.43 6.99
CA LEU A 433 -20.63 -0.36 6.38
C LEU A 433 -19.84 0.95 6.24
N ASN A 434 -18.88 1.19 7.14
CA ASN A 434 -17.96 2.32 7.06
C ASN A 434 -16.89 2.13 5.97
N GLN A 435 -16.70 0.92 5.44
CA GLN A 435 -15.76 0.67 4.34
C GLN A 435 -16.47 0.45 3.00
N CYS A 436 -17.80 0.43 2.98
CA CYS A 436 -18.58 0.15 1.79
C CYS A 436 -18.44 1.24 0.71
N LEU A 437 -18.12 0.88 -0.54
CA LEU A 437 -18.06 1.78 -1.69
C LEU A 437 -19.43 2.32 -2.13
N CYS A 438 -20.51 1.59 -1.83
CA CYS A 438 -21.87 1.91 -2.27
C CYS A 438 -22.57 2.96 -1.37
N ARG A 439 -21.84 3.86 -0.71
CA ARG A 439 -22.44 4.89 0.15
C ARG A 439 -23.39 5.77 -0.67
N THR A 440 -24.63 5.90 -0.21
CA THR A 440 -25.61 6.81 -0.79
C THR A 440 -25.92 7.91 0.22
N ASN A 441 -25.82 9.16 -0.20
CA ASN A 441 -26.28 10.29 0.61
C ASN A 441 -27.81 10.27 0.68
N VAL A 442 -28.37 10.18 1.88
CA VAL A 442 -29.82 10.24 2.09
C VAL A 442 -30.17 11.57 2.73
N TYR A 443 -30.97 12.38 2.05
CA TYR A 443 -31.48 13.62 2.62
C TYR A 443 -32.61 13.31 3.62
N LEU A 444 -32.42 13.70 4.89
CA LEU A 444 -33.46 13.64 5.90
C LEU A 444 -34.65 14.55 5.53
N GLU A 445 -35.88 14.04 5.70
CA GLU A 445 -37.10 14.87 5.65
C GLU A 445 -37.05 15.94 6.75
N SER A 446 -37.49 17.17 6.42
CA SER A 446 -37.42 18.35 7.29
C SER A 446 -37.95 18.05 8.69
N THR A 447 -39.14 17.47 8.82
CA THR A 447 -39.80 17.27 10.12
C THR A 447 -38.99 16.43 11.13
N ARG A 448 -38.13 15.50 10.66
CA ARG A 448 -37.25 14.72 11.55
C ARG A 448 -35.97 15.47 11.93
N ARG A 449 -35.51 16.39 11.08
CA ARG A 449 -34.33 17.22 11.32
C ARG A 449 -34.56 18.18 12.49
N GLU A 450 -35.72 18.83 12.54
CA GLU A 450 -36.11 19.73 13.64
C GLU A 450 -36.25 18.99 14.98
N VAL A 451 -36.80 17.77 14.98
CA VAL A 451 -36.95 16.96 16.20
C VAL A 451 -35.59 16.51 16.74
N VAL A 452 -34.68 16.07 15.86
CA VAL A 452 -33.31 15.69 16.26
C VAL A 452 -32.53 16.92 16.72
N LYS A 453 -32.68 18.06 16.04
CA LYS A 453 -32.06 19.34 16.45
C LYS A 453 -32.53 19.75 17.86
N GLN A 454 -33.83 19.73 18.12
CA GLN A 454 -34.38 20.05 19.44
C GLN A 454 -33.89 19.10 20.54
N ALA A 455 -33.87 17.79 20.27
CA ALA A 455 -33.37 16.80 21.23
C ALA A 455 -31.88 17.00 21.55
N VAL A 456 -31.05 17.27 20.54
CA VAL A 456 -29.62 17.57 20.73
C VAL A 456 -29.44 18.88 21.51
N GLU A 457 -30.19 19.93 21.18
CA GLU A 457 -30.14 21.22 21.88
C GLU A 457 -30.52 21.11 23.37
N GLU A 458 -31.56 20.34 23.72
CA GLU A 458 -31.97 20.13 25.11
C GLU A 458 -30.90 19.41 25.92
N VAL A 459 -30.25 18.41 25.32
CA VAL A 459 -29.21 17.62 25.97
C VAL A 459 -27.97 18.46 26.20
N ILE A 460 -27.52 19.19 25.19
CA ILE A 460 -26.38 20.10 25.31
C ILE A 460 -26.67 21.15 26.38
N LYS A 461 -27.87 21.75 26.40
CA LYS A 461 -28.26 22.66 27.49
C LYS A 461 -28.15 21.96 28.84
N SER A 462 -28.66 20.75 28.99
CA SER A 462 -28.64 20.03 30.28
C SER A 462 -27.23 19.69 30.77
N GLU A 463 -26.32 19.34 29.86
CA GLU A 463 -24.95 18.90 30.18
C GLU A 463 -23.97 20.07 30.38
N PHE A 464 -24.17 21.19 29.66
CA PHE A 464 -23.27 22.34 29.71
C PHE A 464 -23.75 23.48 30.62
N SER A 465 -25.04 23.56 30.97
CA SER A 465 -25.55 24.54 31.96
C SER A 465 -24.89 24.49 33.35
N PRO A 466 -24.40 23.34 33.85
CA PRO A 466 -23.69 23.28 35.13
C PRO A 466 -22.27 23.89 35.10
N LEU A 467 -21.65 24.05 33.92
CA LEU A 467 -20.27 24.50 33.76
C LEU A 467 -20.22 26.03 33.89
N LYS A 468 -19.46 26.54 34.87
CA LYS A 468 -19.53 27.97 35.26
C LYS A 468 -18.79 28.89 34.29
N CYS A 469 -17.82 28.36 33.55
CA CYS A 469 -16.93 29.15 32.70
C CYS A 469 -17.34 29.19 31.23
N ILE A 470 -18.36 28.43 30.83
CA ILE A 470 -18.91 28.41 29.48
C ILE A 470 -20.09 29.36 29.40
N ARG A 471 -19.91 30.52 28.76
CA ARG A 471 -20.95 31.57 28.73
C ARG A 471 -21.93 31.42 27.55
N ARG A 472 -21.44 30.89 26.44
CA ARG A 472 -22.20 30.72 25.20
C ARG A 472 -21.60 29.58 24.38
N VAL A 473 -22.48 28.77 23.80
CA VAL A 473 -22.17 27.75 22.80
C VAL A 473 -23.00 28.10 21.57
N ASP A 474 -22.36 28.62 20.53
CA ASP A 474 -23.02 28.95 19.27
C ASP A 474 -22.87 27.80 18.28
N PHE A 475 -23.98 27.43 17.63
CA PHE A 475 -24.01 26.50 16.51
C PHE A 475 -24.21 27.28 15.21
N PRO A 476 -23.56 26.90 14.10
CA PRO A 476 -23.81 27.55 12.82
C PRO A 476 -25.27 27.31 12.38
N ASP A 477 -26.04 28.39 12.26
CA ASP A 477 -27.43 28.37 11.74
C ASP A 477 -27.53 28.04 10.24
N SER A 478 -26.39 27.83 9.56
CA SER A 478 -26.34 27.59 8.12
C SER A 478 -26.46 26.10 7.78
N PRO A 479 -27.45 25.67 6.97
CA PRO A 479 -27.72 24.28 6.63
C PRO A 479 -26.66 23.61 5.73
N ALA A 480 -25.49 24.23 5.53
CA ALA A 480 -24.44 23.76 4.62
C ALA A 480 -23.52 22.68 5.23
N TYR A 481 -23.60 22.38 6.53
CA TYR A 481 -22.62 21.53 7.23
C TYR A 481 -23.21 20.37 8.06
N TRP A 482 -24.49 20.02 7.88
CA TRP A 482 -25.09 18.85 8.55
C TRP A 482 -25.15 17.67 7.58
N ASN A 483 -24.06 16.92 7.45
CA ASN A 483 -24.03 15.68 6.66
C ASN A 483 -24.54 14.50 7.48
N VAL A 484 -25.86 14.29 7.47
CA VAL A 484 -26.47 13.10 8.07
C VAL A 484 -26.60 12.01 7.00
N SER A 485 -25.74 11.00 7.02
CA SER A 485 -25.91 9.80 6.21
C SER A 485 -26.65 8.72 7.01
N ILE A 486 -27.62 8.05 6.38
CA ILE A 486 -28.39 6.95 7.00
C ILE A 486 -28.46 5.80 5.97
N PRO A 487 -28.10 4.55 6.32
CA PRO A 487 -28.29 3.42 5.42
C PRO A 487 -29.78 3.16 5.18
N GLY A 488 -30.13 2.87 3.92
CA GLY A 488 -31.47 3.01 3.36
C GLY A 488 -32.63 2.34 4.09
N VAL A 489 -33.78 3.02 4.07
CA VAL A 489 -35.08 2.43 4.43
C VAL A 489 -35.98 2.46 3.19
N SER A 490 -36.14 1.31 2.54
CA SER A 490 -37.39 0.97 1.87
C SER A 490 -38.34 0.47 2.96
N MET A 491 -39.57 1.02 3.00
CA MET A 491 -40.61 0.68 3.97
C MET A 491 -41.07 -0.77 3.81
N LYS A 492 -40.27 -1.73 4.30
CA LYS A 492 -40.61 -3.12 4.67
C LYS A 492 -39.37 -3.90 5.15
N SER A 493 -38.40 -3.22 5.77
CA SER A 493 -37.14 -3.83 6.22
C SER A 493 -36.97 -3.66 7.73
N PRO A 494 -36.64 -4.72 8.50
CA PRO A 494 -36.53 -4.67 9.97
C PRO A 494 -35.16 -4.17 10.48
N TYR A 495 -34.34 -3.50 9.66
CA TYR A 495 -32.93 -3.25 9.99
C TYR A 495 -32.63 -1.83 10.49
N LYS A 496 -31.72 -1.80 11.48
CA LYS A 496 -31.16 -0.66 12.20
C LYS A 496 -30.29 0.24 11.29
N SER A 497 -30.36 1.56 11.48
CA SER A 497 -29.78 2.61 10.63
C SER A 497 -28.80 3.53 11.39
N LEU A 498 -27.52 3.56 11.04
CA LEU A 498 -26.59 4.53 11.63
C LEU A 498 -26.93 5.98 11.22
N VAL A 499 -26.77 6.94 12.13
CA VAL A 499 -26.98 8.38 11.92
C VAL A 499 -25.68 9.11 12.28
N PHE A 500 -25.22 10.00 11.40
CA PHE A 500 -24.03 10.82 11.61
C PHE A 500 -24.43 12.26 11.94
N ILE A 501 -23.84 12.85 12.97
CA ILE A 501 -24.00 14.26 13.29
C ILE A 501 -22.63 14.87 13.59
N GLU A 502 -22.24 15.83 12.75
CA GLU A 502 -21.08 16.71 12.98
C GLU A 502 -21.55 17.89 13.85
N LEU A 503 -20.89 18.09 15.00
CA LEU A 503 -21.18 19.18 15.93
C LEU A 503 -20.00 20.14 15.99
N THR A 504 -20.20 21.34 15.46
CA THR A 504 -19.26 22.45 15.59
C THR A 504 -19.76 23.43 16.64
N ALA A 505 -18.94 23.72 17.64
CA ALA A 505 -19.27 24.60 18.75
C ALA A 505 -18.14 25.61 19.00
N THR A 506 -18.49 26.89 19.12
CA THR A 506 -17.56 27.93 19.58
C THR A 506 -17.83 28.23 21.05
N VAL A 507 -16.82 28.10 21.90
CA VAL A 507 -16.90 28.36 23.34
C VAL A 507 -16.25 29.70 23.67
N GLU A 508 -17.03 30.61 24.23
CA GLU A 508 -16.55 31.90 24.78
C GLU A 508 -16.26 31.75 26.28
N ALA A 509 -14.97 31.79 26.64
CA ALA A 509 -14.50 31.76 28.04
C ALA A 509 -14.06 33.16 28.50
N ILE A 510 -14.59 33.63 29.64
CA ILE A 510 -14.22 34.93 30.24
C ILE A 510 -13.70 34.70 31.67
N PRO A 511 -12.43 35.02 31.97
CA PRO A 511 -11.92 35.00 33.34
C PRO A 511 -12.67 36.02 34.20
N ARG A 512 -13.14 35.64 35.40
CA ARG A 512 -13.77 36.59 36.33
C ARG A 512 -12.75 37.66 36.78
N GLN A 513 -13.12 38.92 36.58
CA GLN A 513 -12.51 40.17 37.05
C GLN A 513 -11.21 40.05 37.88
N MET A 514 -10.07 40.24 37.20
CA MET A 514 -8.84 40.69 37.86
C MET A 514 -9.05 42.12 38.37
N VAL A 515 -8.96 42.34 39.69
CA VAL A 515 -8.83 43.69 40.24
C VAL A 515 -7.41 44.17 39.95
N GLY A 516 -7.20 44.79 38.77
CA GLY A 516 -5.89 45.34 38.40
C GLY A 516 -5.69 45.52 36.90
N ARG A 517 -6.32 46.56 36.32
CA ARG A 517 -5.96 47.27 35.07
C ARG A 517 -5.27 46.47 33.93
N VAL A 518 -5.96 45.51 33.29
CA VAL A 518 -5.97 45.32 31.80
C VAL A 518 -7.22 44.49 31.45
N PRO A 519 -8.12 44.91 30.54
CA PRO A 519 -9.14 44.02 30.00
C PRO A 519 -8.47 43.08 28.97
N ARG A 520 -8.51 41.76 29.20
CA ARG A 520 -8.13 40.79 28.16
C ARG A 520 -9.37 40.39 27.36
N GLU A 521 -9.19 40.27 26.04
CA GLU A 521 -10.20 39.84 25.08
C GLU A 521 -10.72 38.43 25.43
N PRO A 522 -12.00 38.12 25.12
CA PRO A 522 -12.55 36.77 25.29
C PRO A 522 -11.72 35.75 24.50
N LEU A 523 -11.48 34.59 25.13
CA LEU A 523 -10.83 33.47 24.46
C LEU A 523 -11.92 32.66 23.73
N PHE A 524 -11.84 32.62 22.41
CA PHE A 524 -12.70 31.78 21.57
C PHE A 524 -11.98 30.47 21.28
N ILE A 525 -12.60 29.36 21.65
CA ILE A 525 -12.11 28.02 21.31
C ILE A 525 -13.14 27.41 20.36
N ASP A 526 -12.73 27.17 19.12
CA ASP A 526 -13.52 26.44 18.15
C ASP A 526 -13.29 24.94 18.34
N PHE A 527 -14.37 24.20 18.52
CA PHE A 527 -14.38 22.76 18.68
C PHE A 527 -15.24 22.15 17.58
N SER A 528 -14.72 21.10 16.92
CA SER A 528 -15.50 20.25 16.03
C SER A 528 -15.41 18.81 16.52
N ALA A 529 -16.56 18.17 16.72
CA ALA A 529 -16.62 16.75 17.04
C ALA A 529 -17.61 16.02 16.15
N ASP A 530 -17.15 14.88 15.64
CA ASP A 530 -17.98 13.94 14.89
C ASP A 530 -18.55 12.89 15.84
N ILE A 531 -19.88 12.86 15.98
CA ILE A 531 -20.55 11.84 16.79
C ILE A 531 -21.26 10.84 15.88
N ARG A 532 -20.91 9.56 16.04
CA ARG A 532 -21.49 8.42 15.32
C ARG A 532 -22.41 7.62 16.25
N PHE A 533 -23.62 7.26 15.80
CA PHE A 533 -24.49 6.36 16.58
C PHE A 533 -25.36 5.44 15.71
N ASP A 534 -25.62 4.24 16.23
CA ASP A 534 -26.53 3.24 15.66
C ASP A 534 -28.00 3.56 16.02
N SER A 535 -28.93 3.28 15.09
CA SER A 535 -30.30 3.85 15.04
C SER A 535 -31.12 3.82 16.33
N THR A 536 -31.97 4.85 16.40
CA THR A 536 -33.24 5.01 17.13
C THR A 536 -33.20 5.36 18.61
N SER A 537 -32.07 5.29 19.29
CA SER A 537 -32.02 5.71 20.69
C SER A 537 -31.43 7.12 20.81
N ILE A 538 -32.27 8.09 21.22
CA ILE A 538 -31.80 9.37 21.78
C ILE A 538 -30.72 9.10 22.85
N GLU A 539 -30.74 7.96 23.54
CA GLU A 539 -29.74 7.61 24.54
C GLU A 539 -28.32 7.43 23.98
N ALA A 540 -28.14 6.99 22.73
CA ALA A 540 -26.79 6.89 22.15
C ALA A 540 -26.20 8.29 21.86
N VAL A 541 -27.05 9.21 21.42
CA VAL A 541 -26.73 10.65 21.29
C VAL A 541 -26.39 11.23 22.67
N LEU A 542 -27.15 10.87 23.71
CA LEU A 542 -26.86 11.25 25.10
C LEU A 542 -25.49 10.74 25.57
N VAL A 543 -25.10 9.51 25.23
CA VAL A 543 -23.78 8.96 25.62
C VAL A 543 -22.63 9.74 24.96
N GLY A 544 -22.74 10.05 23.66
CA GLY A 544 -21.73 10.84 22.95
C GLY A 544 -21.62 12.27 23.50
N ILE A 545 -22.74 12.95 23.71
CA ILE A 545 -22.74 14.31 24.28
C ILE A 545 -22.21 14.31 25.73
N LYS A 546 -22.51 13.27 26.53
CA LYS A 546 -21.94 13.10 27.88
C LYS A 546 -20.43 12.88 27.86
N ALA A 547 -19.89 12.19 26.86
CA ALA A 547 -18.45 12.00 26.72
C ALA A 547 -17.75 13.35 26.43
N ILE A 548 -18.32 14.15 25.53
CA ILE A 548 -17.83 15.51 25.24
C ILE A 548 -17.97 16.41 26.47
N SER A 549 -19.11 16.39 27.15
CA SER A 549 -19.35 17.10 28.43
C SER A 549 -18.28 16.77 29.49
N ARG A 550 -17.83 15.50 29.57
CA ARG A 550 -16.73 15.11 30.48
C ARG A 550 -15.39 15.74 30.09
N GLU A 551 -15.06 15.83 28.81
CA GLU A 551 -13.85 16.56 28.37
C GLU A 551 -13.94 18.04 28.74
N PHE A 552 -15.10 18.67 28.53
CA PHE A 552 -15.34 20.06 28.96
C PHE A 552 -15.36 20.25 30.48
N SER A 553 -15.79 19.26 31.26
CA SER A 553 -15.71 19.32 32.73
C SER A 553 -14.27 19.35 33.24
N SER A 554 -13.34 18.74 32.48
CA SER A 554 -11.90 18.83 32.76
C SER A 554 -11.39 20.25 32.52
N PHE A 555 -11.92 20.93 31.49
CA PHE A 555 -11.61 22.32 31.17
C PHE A 555 -12.22 23.31 32.19
N ASP A 556 -13.47 23.08 32.62
CA ASP A 556 -14.13 23.86 33.68
C ASP A 556 -13.37 23.71 35.00
N ARG A 557 -12.87 22.51 35.32
CA ARG A 557 -12.00 22.29 36.50
C ARG A 557 -10.69 23.05 36.41
N ILE A 558 -10.03 23.08 35.24
CA ILE A 558 -8.82 23.89 35.03
C ILE A 558 -9.13 25.38 35.20
N CYS A 559 -10.29 25.83 34.70
CA CYS A 559 -10.72 27.22 34.83
C CYS A 559 -11.09 27.60 36.27
N GLU A 560 -11.69 26.68 37.04
CA GLU A 560 -11.95 26.84 38.47
C GLU A 560 -10.65 26.79 39.30
N GLU A 561 -9.72 25.87 39.02
CA GLU A 561 -8.41 25.78 39.67
C GLU A 561 -7.59 27.07 39.49
N LEU A 562 -7.61 27.65 38.29
CA LEU A 562 -7.01 28.96 38.00
C LEU A 562 -7.69 30.11 38.77
N SER A 563 -8.96 29.95 39.16
CA SER A 563 -9.69 30.93 39.98
C SER A 563 -9.47 30.75 41.50
N GLU A 564 -9.20 29.53 41.96
CA GLU A 564 -8.99 29.21 43.39
C GLU A 564 -7.55 29.44 43.86
N THR A 565 -6.54 29.31 42.98
CA THR A 565 -5.13 29.58 43.33
C THR A 565 -4.89 31.01 43.83
N GLU A 566 -5.71 31.99 43.43
CA GLU A 566 -5.62 33.37 43.94
C GLU A 566 -6.29 33.59 45.31
N THR A 567 -7.17 32.69 45.77
CA THR A 567 -7.73 32.81 47.13
C THR A 567 -6.80 32.32 48.23
N LYS A 568 -5.74 31.57 47.88
CA LYS A 568 -4.73 31.11 48.86
C LYS A 568 -3.49 32.01 48.95
N ASP A 569 -3.25 32.87 47.96
CA ASP A 569 -2.15 33.85 47.94
C ASP A 569 -2.62 35.31 48.20
N LYS A 570 -3.70 35.48 48.99
CA LYS A 570 -4.16 36.78 49.50
C LYS A 570 -4.07 36.88 51.02
#